data_AF-A0AA35WQG9-F1
#
_entry.id   AF-A0AA35WQG9-F1
#
_cell.length_a   1.000
_cell.length_b   1.000
_cell.length_c   1.000
_cell.angle_alpha   90.00
_cell.angle_beta   90.00
_cell.angle_gamma   90.00
#
_symmetry.space_group_name_H-M   'P 1'
#
loop_
_entity.id
_entity.type
_entity.pdbx_description
1 polymer ?
#
loop_
_entity_poly.entity_id
_entity_poly.type
_entity_poly.pdbx_seq_one_letter_code
_entity_poly.pdbx_strand_id
1 'polypeptide(L)'
;MEIDEAAVLRSELIVVDDLEQAKIECGDLMWLEARGSFRWDMAHELRDVVAGRVPGRRTEEGVTLFESMGVALEDIAAAELVYRKAREQGIGQELPF
;
A
#
# COMPACT_ATOMS: atom_id res chain seq x y z
N MET A 1 15.51 -3.73 5.48
CA MET A 1 15.52 -3.19 4.12
C MET A 1 15.68 -4.34 3.18
N GLU A 2 14.68 -4.50 2.32
CA GLU A 2 14.63 -5.54 1.31
C GLU A 2 15.01 -4.99 -0.08
N ILE A 3 14.86 -3.68 -0.29
CA ILE A 3 15.21 -2.99 -1.54
C ILE A 3 16.35 -1.99 -1.36
N ASP A 4 17.06 -1.70 -2.46
CA ASP A 4 18.18 -0.75 -2.45
C ASP A 4 17.75 0.68 -2.84
N GLU A 5 18.61 1.65 -2.52
CA GLU A 5 18.39 3.06 -2.83
C GLU A 5 18.16 3.30 -4.33
N ALA A 6 18.90 2.59 -5.18
CA ALA A 6 18.76 2.72 -6.63
C ALA A 6 17.36 2.30 -7.12
N ALA A 7 16.75 1.26 -6.55
CA ALA A 7 15.39 0.82 -6.86
C ALA A 7 14.33 1.85 -6.45
N VAL A 8 14.49 2.49 -5.29
CA VAL A 8 13.56 3.55 -4.86
C VAL A 8 13.71 4.79 -5.76
N LEU A 9 14.93 5.28 -5.95
CA LEU A 9 15.17 6.54 -6.67
C LEU A 9 14.89 6.46 -8.18
N ARG A 10 14.94 5.26 -8.79
CA ARG A 10 14.54 5.06 -10.20
C ARG A 10 13.03 4.96 -10.41
N SER A 11 12.24 4.90 -9.34
CA SER A 11 10.79 4.75 -9.44
C SER A 11 10.15 6.07 -9.87
N GLU A 12 9.40 6.04 -10.97
CA GLU A 12 8.63 7.19 -11.46
C GLU A 12 7.39 7.46 -10.60
N LEU A 13 6.93 6.45 -9.87
CA LEU A 13 5.81 6.50 -8.96
C LEU A 13 6.12 5.66 -7.73
N ILE A 14 6.07 6.28 -6.56
CA ILE A 14 6.17 5.62 -5.26
C ILE A 14 4.80 5.74 -4.59
N VAL A 15 4.23 4.59 -4.23
CA VAL A 15 2.92 4.50 -3.59
C VAL A 15 3.07 3.78 -2.26
N VAL A 16 2.35 4.25 -1.25
CA VAL A 16 2.17 3.58 0.04
C VAL A 16 0.68 3.37 0.30
N ASP A 17 0.31 2.42 1.15
CA ASP A 17 -1.07 2.19 1.55
C ASP A 17 -1.59 3.33 2.45
N ASP A 18 -0.87 3.66 3.53
CA ASP A 18 -1.09 4.81 4.41
C ASP A 18 0.21 5.60 4.67
N LEU A 19 0.18 6.91 4.40
CA LEU A 19 1.38 7.74 4.47
C LEU A 19 1.88 7.96 5.91
N GLU A 20 0.98 8.04 6.87
CA GLU A 20 1.36 8.28 8.27
C GLU A 20 1.93 7.01 8.91
N GLN A 21 1.38 5.84 8.59
CA GLN A 21 1.95 4.56 8.98
C GLN A 21 3.32 4.33 8.32
N ALA A 22 3.47 4.69 7.03
CA ALA A 22 4.73 4.51 6.32
C ALA A 22 5.89 5.26 6.99
N LYS A 23 5.63 6.46 7.52
CA LYS A 23 6.60 7.27 8.27
C LYS A 23 7.12 6.59 9.55
N ILE A 24 6.40 5.60 10.05
CA ILE A 24 6.69 4.91 11.30
C ILE A 24 7.28 3.52 11.04
N GLU A 25 6.82 2.84 9.99
CA GLU A 25 7.04 1.40 9.80
C GLU A 25 7.77 1.03 8.50
N CYS A 26 7.75 1.91 7.48
CA CYS A 26 8.36 1.60 6.17
C CYS A 26 9.88 1.81 6.20
N GLY A 27 10.59 0.80 6.71
CA GLY A 27 12.05 0.84 6.88
C GLY A 27 12.83 1.15 5.58
N ASP A 28 12.33 0.70 4.43
CA ASP A 28 12.95 0.95 3.12
C ASP A 28 12.94 2.44 2.72
N LEU A 29 11.88 3.18 3.07
CA LEU A 29 11.79 4.63 2.79
C LEU A 29 12.35 5.50 3.93
N MET A 30 12.14 5.11 5.19
CA MET A 30 12.61 5.86 6.36
C MET A 30 14.12 6.04 6.38
N TRP A 31 14.87 5.01 5.98
CA TRP A 31 16.33 5.10 5.93
C TRP A 31 16.85 6.05 4.84
N LEU A 32 16.14 6.15 3.71
CA LEU A 32 16.45 7.11 2.65
C LEU A 32 16.10 8.53 3.05
N GLU A 33 14.98 8.72 3.76
CA GLU A 33 14.59 10.01 4.31
C GLU A 33 15.64 10.53 5.30
N ALA A 34 16.11 9.68 6.21
CA ALA A 34 17.15 10.02 7.17
C ALA A 34 18.49 10.40 6.51
N ARG A 35 18.73 9.95 5.27
CA ARG A 35 19.91 10.28 4.45
C ARG A 35 19.71 11.47 3.53
N GLY A 36 18.48 11.98 3.43
CA GLY A 36 18.10 13.09 2.58
C GLY A 36 17.95 12.75 1.09
N SER A 37 18.00 11.48 0.71
CA SER A 37 17.80 11.06 -0.70
C SER A 37 16.33 10.82 -1.04
N PHE A 38 15.45 10.71 -0.05
CA PHE A 38 14.00 10.62 -0.21
C PHE A 38 13.27 11.69 0.62
N ARG A 39 12.09 12.12 0.17
CA ARG A 39 11.17 12.97 0.93
C ARG A 39 9.77 12.38 0.86
N TRP A 40 9.02 12.47 1.95
CA TRP A 40 7.66 11.93 2.01
C TRP A 40 6.68 12.52 0.99
N ASP A 41 6.95 13.72 0.46
CA ASP A 41 6.14 14.32 -0.62
C ASP A 41 6.40 13.70 -2.02
N MET A 42 7.36 12.77 -2.13
CA MET A 42 7.60 11.96 -3.31
C MET A 42 6.71 10.71 -3.35
N ALA A 43 6.10 10.32 -2.23
CA ALA A 43 5.17 9.20 -2.14
C ALA A 43 3.71 9.67 -2.22
N HIS A 44 2.86 8.82 -2.79
CA HIS A 44 1.42 9.01 -2.86
C HIS A 44 0.70 7.87 -2.15
N GLU A 45 -0.53 8.10 -1.71
CA GLU A 45 -1.33 7.03 -1.11
C GLU A 45 -2.08 6.24 -2.18
N LEU A 46 -2.23 4.93 -1.95
CA LEU A 46 -2.93 4.03 -2.86
C LEU A 46 -4.36 4.50 -3.15
N ARG A 47 -5.03 5.08 -2.15
CA ARG A 47 -6.37 5.67 -2.30
C ARG A 47 -6.46 6.75 -3.37
N ASP A 48 -5.39 7.53 -3.57
CA ASP A 48 -5.36 8.60 -4.56
C ASP A 48 -5.16 8.05 -5.98
N VAL A 49 -4.41 6.97 -6.11
CA VAL A 49 -4.27 6.24 -7.38
C VAL A 49 -5.59 5.59 -7.78
N VAL A 50 -6.23 4.89 -6.83
CA VAL A 50 -7.54 4.24 -7.04
C VAL A 50 -8.63 5.27 -7.38
N ALA A 51 -8.61 6.43 -6.73
CA ALA A 51 -9.56 7.51 -6.99
C ALA A 51 -9.27 8.30 -8.29
N GLY A 52 -8.18 8.00 -9.01
CA GLY A 52 -7.75 8.73 -10.21
C GLY A 52 -7.24 10.15 -9.94
N ARG A 53 -6.93 10.49 -8.68
CA ARG A 53 -6.32 11.78 -8.30
C ARG A 53 -4.84 11.82 -8.61
N VAL A 54 -4.17 10.67 -8.48
CA VAL A 54 -2.78 10.47 -8.89
C VAL A 54 -2.78 9.49 -10.07
N PRO A 55 -2.19 9.82 -11.23
CA PRO A 55 -2.08 8.87 -12.32
C PRO A 55 -1.19 7.70 -11.89
N GLY A 56 -1.60 6.48 -12.25
CA GLY A 56 -0.76 5.30 -12.09
C GLY A 56 0.45 5.31 -13.04
N ARG A 57 0.84 4.12 -13.51
CA ARG A 57 1.92 3.96 -14.49
C ARG A 57 1.69 4.83 -15.74
N ARG A 58 2.69 5.64 -16.10
CA ARG A 58 2.63 6.56 -17.25
C ARG A 58 3.29 6.03 -18.52
N THR A 59 4.29 5.17 -18.38
CA THR A 59 5.10 4.61 -19.47
C THR A 59 5.22 3.10 -19.29
N GLU A 60 5.48 2.35 -20.36
CA GLU A 60 5.68 0.90 -20.26
C GLU A 60 6.97 0.56 -19.51
N GLU A 61 8.03 1.35 -19.74
CA GLU A 61 9.37 1.16 -19.17
C GLU A 61 9.52 1.71 -17.75
N GLY A 62 8.61 2.59 -17.31
CA GLY A 62 8.69 3.27 -16.02
C GLY A 62 8.61 2.32 -14.84
N VAL A 63 9.48 2.50 -13.84
CA VAL A 63 9.42 1.69 -12.62
C VAL A 63 8.38 2.29 -11.68
N THR A 64 7.55 1.43 -11.08
CA THR A 64 6.59 1.82 -10.04
C THR A 64 6.88 1.00 -8.79
N LEU A 65 7.00 1.66 -7.65
CA LEU A 65 7.17 1.03 -6.34
C LEU A 65 5.89 1.19 -5.55
N PHE A 66 5.40 0.08 -5.02
CA PHE A 66 4.36 0.08 -4.00
C PHE A 66 4.94 -0.56 -2.74
N GLU A 67 5.06 0.22 -1.68
CA GLU A 67 5.44 -0.23 -0.34
C GLU A 67 4.17 -0.41 0.49
N SER A 68 3.99 -1.60 1.06
CA SER A 68 2.79 -1.93 1.85
C SER A 68 3.18 -2.44 3.22
N MET A 69 2.66 -1.76 4.24
CA MET A 69 2.78 -2.19 5.64
C MET A 69 1.52 -2.96 6.09
N GLY A 70 0.45 -2.86 5.31
CA GLY A 70 -0.85 -3.45 5.58
C GLY A 70 -1.71 -2.53 6.43
N VAL A 71 -2.96 -2.35 6.01
CA VAL A 71 -3.94 -1.52 6.72
C VAL A 71 -5.11 -2.39 7.15
N ALA A 72 -5.46 -2.37 8.45
CA ALA A 72 -6.54 -3.21 9.00
C ALA A 72 -7.89 -3.05 8.29
N LEU A 73 -8.13 -1.90 7.65
CA LEU A 73 -9.31 -1.67 6.81
C LEU A 73 -9.41 -2.66 5.64
N GLU A 74 -8.28 -3.04 5.05
CA GLU A 74 -8.19 -3.98 3.94
C GLU A 74 -8.66 -5.37 4.37
N ASP A 75 -8.21 -5.82 5.54
CA ASP A 75 -8.62 -7.10 6.13
C ASP A 75 -10.12 -7.12 6.45
N ILE A 76 -10.65 -6.05 7.06
CA ILE A 76 -12.07 -5.97 7.41
C ILE A 76 -12.95 -5.91 6.16
N ALA A 77 -12.53 -5.18 5.13
CA ALA A 77 -13.25 -5.13 3.85
C ALA A 77 -13.26 -6.51 3.17
N ALA A 78 -12.13 -7.21 3.17
CA ALA A 78 -12.06 -8.57 2.65
C ALA A 78 -12.92 -9.55 3.48
N ALA A 79 -12.89 -9.43 4.80
CA ALA A 79 -13.67 -10.24 5.72
C ALA A 79 -15.18 -10.04 5.52
N GLU A 80 -15.66 -8.81 5.35
CA GLU A 80 -17.07 -8.52 5.01
C GLU A 80 -17.50 -9.23 3.73
N LEU A 81 -16.68 -9.11 2.68
CA LEU A 81 -16.96 -9.70 1.38
C LEU A 81 -17.04 -11.22 1.45
N VAL A 82 -16.07 -11.85 2.13
CA VAL A 82 -16.03 -13.30 2.32
C VAL A 82 -17.21 -13.75 3.18
N TYR A 83 -17.49 -13.05 4.28
CA TYR A 83 -18.59 -13.35 5.18
C TYR A 83 -19.94 -13.30 4.46
N ARG A 84 -20.20 -12.24 3.69
CA ARG A 84 -21.44 -12.09 2.91
C ARG A 84 -21.60 -13.22 1.90
N LYS A 85 -20.56 -13.56 1.15
CA LYS A 85 -20.59 -14.69 0.20
C LYS A 85 -20.83 -16.03 0.90
N ALA A 86 -20.21 -16.25 2.06
CA ALA A 86 -20.41 -17.46 2.85
C ALA A 86 -21.87 -17.59 3.29
N ARG A 87 -22.49 -16.49 3.77
CA ARG A 87 -23.92 -16.48 4.13
C ARG A 87 -24.84 -16.79 2.94
N GLU A 88 -24.58 -16.17 1.78
CA GLU A 88 -25.36 -16.40 0.55
C GLU A 88 -25.29 -17.86 0.07
N GLN A 89 -24.16 -18.54 0.32
CA GLN A 89 -23.92 -19.93 -0.09
C GLN A 89 -24.24 -20.95 1.00
N GLY A 90 -24.69 -20.53 2.18
CA GLY A 90 -24.92 -21.43 3.31
C GLY A 90 -23.65 -22.09 3.85
N ILE A 91 -22.49 -21.43 3.71
CA ILE A 91 -21.18 -21.92 4.18
C ILE A 91 -20.89 -21.32 5.56
N GLY A 92 -20.43 -22.15 6.49
CA GLY A 92 -20.00 -21.75 7.83
C GLY A 92 -20.77 -22.45 8.94
N GLN A 93 -20.50 -22.07 10.18
CA GLN A 93 -21.14 -22.59 11.38
C GLN A 93 -21.48 -21.44 12.33
N GLU A 94 -22.72 -21.38 12.80
CA GLU A 94 -23.10 -20.46 13.88
C GLU A 94 -22.55 -20.98 15.21
N LEU A 95 -21.89 -20.09 15.96
CA LEU A 95 -21.37 -20.37 17.29
C LEU A 95 -22.21 -19.62 18.34
N PRO A 96 -22.41 -20.19 19.53
CA PRO A 96 -23.02 -19.46 20.64
C PRO A 96 -22.14 -18.28 21.07
N PHE A 97 -22.76 -17.22 21.59
CA PHE A 97 -22.07 -16.07 22.20
C PHE A 97 -21.64 -16.37 23.65
#